data_AF-A0A7X8I6S5-F1
#
_entry.id   AF-A0A7X8I6S5-F1
#
_cell.length_a   1.000
_cell.length_b   1.000
_cell.length_c   1.000
_cell.angle_alpha   90.00
_cell.angle_beta   90.00
_cell.angle_gamma   90.00
#
_symmetry.space_group_name_H-M   'P 1'
#
loop_
_entity.id
_entity.type
_entity.pdbx_description
1 polymer ?
#
loop_
_entity_poly.entity_id
_entity_poly.type
_entity_poly.pdbx_seq_one_letter_code
_entity_poly.pdbx_strand_id
1 'polypeptide(L)'
;MKKSIFILAILLAVSTTYTKGQNQLGKSDDLARISLTPIVPDELKHIPDNARKLLTNKLSNVVTRNGLSGSATNPRFVITANADILTKDITPTAPPKTAITLNITVYIADVVAQTVFASTMLEVKGVGDNETKAYTAAINRVAPQNPQLKALLEEGKTKIIEYYNSKCDVIISSAQALAGQKQYDEALATLFNVPDVSRECYDKCMRISLDIYQEYANQQCNQQLSAARAAWAGKELSKVEEHLGKITPDMGCYDEAQQLVATITSAVEAEGGSAWNFKMKRYDDSVDIEKMKIQAGKEVARSWASHGTSKNFDWSWLFPGSKPKTLEQPKAAEPQKAAEKPKEPQKATAAPSGQAKQHEPLGNTTVLNKLHATVTAYHGDFKGNFTVLTDGEYTGTNSVVSWSSDATFFIIDLGSVKQINGITVGAVANRDVYLDWSIDGTNYAKLTHVLGSWGQSSSVFSIEIYTTDPSSKNYEPRIPVKPVKARYLKLYSPKGSSVSEIVPLGL
;
A
#
# COMPACT_ATOMS: atom_id res chain seq x y z
N MET A 1 -65.78 -36.60 4.43
CA MET A 1 -65.07 -35.44 5.00
C MET A 1 -63.56 -35.65 5.20
N LYS A 2 -63.07 -36.80 5.70
CA LYS A 2 -61.61 -37.04 5.89
C LYS A 2 -60.79 -37.18 4.59
N LYS A 3 -61.37 -37.66 3.47
CA LYS A 3 -60.66 -37.80 2.18
C LYS A 3 -60.50 -36.47 1.42
N SER A 4 -61.40 -35.51 1.62
CA SER A 4 -61.34 -34.19 0.96
C SER A 4 -60.31 -33.25 1.60
N ILE A 5 -59.96 -33.47 2.87
CA ILE A 5 -58.93 -32.70 3.59
C ILE A 5 -57.52 -33.13 3.15
N PHE A 6 -57.34 -34.39 2.77
CA PHE A 6 -56.03 -34.90 2.32
C PHE A 6 -55.64 -34.40 0.93
N ILE A 7 -56.61 -34.16 0.04
CA ILE A 7 -56.35 -33.64 -1.31
C ILE A 7 -56.00 -32.15 -1.27
N LEU A 8 -56.60 -31.38 -0.34
CA LEU A 8 -56.28 -29.97 -0.15
C LEU A 8 -54.88 -29.76 0.47
N ALA A 9 -54.42 -30.71 1.31
CA ALA A 9 -53.08 -30.68 1.88
C ALA A 9 -51.96 -31.00 0.86
N ILE A 10 -52.25 -31.83 -0.14
CA ILE A 10 -51.28 -32.19 -1.19
C ILE A 10 -51.18 -31.08 -2.25
N LEU A 11 -52.29 -30.37 -2.55
CA LEU A 11 -52.26 -29.21 -3.46
C LEU A 11 -51.56 -27.98 -2.87
N LEU A 12 -51.51 -27.82 -1.53
CA LEU A 12 -50.71 -26.77 -0.88
C LEU A 12 -49.21 -27.10 -0.81
N ALA A 13 -48.82 -28.36 -0.94
CA ALA A 13 -47.41 -28.79 -0.86
C ALA A 13 -46.68 -28.73 -2.21
N VAL A 14 -47.39 -28.59 -3.33
CA VAL A 14 -46.81 -28.58 -4.69
C VAL A 14 -46.67 -27.15 -5.26
N SER A 15 -47.23 -26.14 -4.61
CA SER A 15 -47.08 -24.72 -5.01
C SER A 15 -45.84 -24.01 -4.46
N THR A 16 -44.95 -24.69 -3.72
CA THR A 16 -43.75 -24.07 -3.12
C THR A 16 -42.48 -24.20 -3.96
N THR A 17 -42.50 -24.83 -5.13
CA THR A 17 -41.28 -24.99 -5.96
C THR A 17 -41.12 -23.97 -7.09
N TYR A 18 -41.92 -22.92 -7.13
CA TYR A 18 -41.69 -21.80 -8.03
C TYR A 18 -41.71 -20.50 -7.22
N THR A 19 -40.54 -20.06 -6.77
CA THR A 19 -39.99 -18.73 -7.08
C THR A 19 -38.73 -18.38 -6.27
N LYS A 20 -37.83 -17.69 -6.99
CA LYS A 20 -36.73 -16.81 -6.59
C LYS A 20 -35.42 -17.50 -6.16
N GLY A 21 -34.42 -17.43 -7.05
CA GLY A 21 -33.04 -17.27 -6.62
C GLY A 21 -33.00 -16.10 -5.64
N GLN A 22 -32.77 -16.40 -4.37
CA GLN A 22 -32.59 -15.40 -3.34
C GLN A 22 -31.22 -14.78 -3.56
N ASN A 23 -31.17 -13.67 -4.29
CA ASN A 23 -30.12 -12.69 -4.03
C ASN A 23 -30.30 -12.30 -2.57
N GLN A 24 -29.39 -12.76 -1.70
CA GLN A 24 -29.28 -12.22 -0.36
C GLN A 24 -28.84 -10.77 -0.53
N LEU A 25 -29.83 -9.88 -0.67
CA LEU A 25 -29.65 -8.45 -0.58
C LEU A 25 -28.85 -8.21 0.70
N GLY A 26 -27.63 -7.68 0.53
CA GLY A 26 -26.62 -7.60 1.58
C GLY A 26 -27.21 -7.08 2.89
N LYS A 27 -26.75 -7.64 4.01
CA LYS A 27 -27.12 -7.15 5.34
C LYS A 27 -26.92 -5.63 5.35
N SER A 28 -27.77 -4.88 6.05
CA SER A 28 -27.78 -3.40 6.05
C SER A 28 -26.40 -2.71 6.19
N ASP A 29 -25.39 -3.42 6.69
CA ASP A 29 -23.98 -3.00 6.78
C ASP A 29 -23.24 -2.92 5.44
N ASP A 30 -23.58 -3.72 4.43
CA ASP A 30 -22.87 -3.78 3.15
C ASP A 30 -23.23 -2.58 2.26
N LEU A 31 -24.52 -2.19 2.27
CA LEU A 31 -25.02 -0.98 1.59
C LEU A 31 -24.44 0.31 2.17
N ALA A 32 -24.07 0.31 3.45
CA ALA A 32 -23.53 1.47 4.16
C ALA A 32 -22.05 1.75 3.85
N ARG A 33 -21.36 0.83 3.16
CA ARG A 33 -19.92 0.93 2.85
C ARG A 33 -19.63 1.44 1.44
N ILE A 34 -20.66 1.50 0.58
CA ILE A 34 -20.49 2.01 -0.78
C ILE A 34 -20.22 3.51 -0.73
N SER A 35 -19.07 3.91 -1.24
CA SER A 35 -18.75 5.31 -1.49
C SER A 35 -18.75 5.58 -2.99
N LEU A 36 -19.29 6.73 -3.39
CA LEU A 36 -19.37 7.18 -4.77
C LEU A 36 -18.55 8.45 -4.93
N THR A 37 -17.62 8.44 -5.87
CA THR A 37 -16.85 9.62 -6.21
C THR A 37 -17.57 10.46 -7.28
N PRO A 38 -17.88 11.73 -7.01
CA PRO A 38 -18.46 12.63 -8.00
C PRO A 38 -17.44 13.05 -9.04
N ILE A 39 -17.69 12.73 -10.31
CA ILE A 39 -16.79 13.09 -11.42
C ILE A 39 -17.61 13.49 -12.63
N VAL A 40 -17.37 14.67 -13.19
CA VAL A 40 -17.81 15.04 -14.54
C VAL A 40 -16.55 15.17 -15.40
N PRO A 41 -16.33 14.28 -16.38
CA PRO A 41 -15.08 14.25 -17.14
C PRO A 41 -14.81 15.56 -17.88
N ASP A 42 -13.54 15.98 -17.94
CA ASP A 42 -13.10 17.16 -18.70
C ASP A 42 -13.18 16.92 -20.21
N GLU A 43 -13.19 15.65 -20.62
CA GLU A 43 -13.27 15.19 -22.00
C GLU A 43 -14.64 15.52 -22.65
N LEU A 44 -15.67 15.82 -21.85
CA LEU A 44 -16.98 16.29 -22.30
C LEU A 44 -16.92 17.79 -22.70
N LYS A 45 -16.35 18.06 -23.88
CA LYS A 45 -16.09 19.43 -24.37
C LYS A 45 -17.34 20.30 -24.60
N HIS A 46 -18.51 19.70 -24.72
CA HIS A 46 -19.76 20.43 -24.95
C HIS A 46 -20.31 21.09 -23.67
N ILE A 47 -19.80 20.71 -22.49
CA ILE A 47 -20.15 21.33 -21.21
C ILE A 47 -19.12 22.45 -20.92
N PRO A 48 -19.54 23.71 -20.69
CA PRO A 48 -18.61 24.77 -20.30
C PRO A 48 -17.90 24.46 -18.97
N ASP A 49 -16.62 24.83 -18.80
CA ASP A 49 -15.82 24.42 -17.62
C ASP A 49 -16.41 24.86 -16.27
N ASN A 50 -16.96 26.07 -16.20
CA ASN A 50 -17.63 26.55 -14.97
C ASN A 50 -18.91 25.75 -14.67
N ALA A 51 -19.66 25.38 -15.70
CA ALA A 51 -20.85 24.54 -15.60
C ALA A 51 -20.48 23.10 -15.19
N ARG A 52 -19.38 22.55 -15.72
CA ARG A 52 -18.81 21.26 -15.34
C ARG A 52 -18.48 21.21 -13.85
N LYS A 53 -17.68 22.17 -13.36
CA LYS A 53 -17.33 22.29 -11.94
C LYS A 53 -18.57 22.40 -11.06
N LEU A 54 -19.56 23.20 -11.48
CA LEU A 54 -20.82 23.32 -10.76
C LEU A 54 -21.58 21.99 -10.73
N LEU A 55 -21.67 21.27 -11.84
CA LEU A 55 -22.34 19.96 -11.91
C LEU A 55 -21.64 18.94 -11.02
N THR A 56 -20.30 18.86 -11.06
CA THR A 56 -19.52 18.03 -10.13
C THR A 56 -19.84 18.39 -8.69
N ASN A 57 -19.86 19.67 -8.32
CA ASN A 57 -20.22 20.12 -6.97
C ASN A 57 -21.66 19.76 -6.58
N LYS A 58 -22.61 19.80 -7.52
CA LYS A 58 -23.99 19.36 -7.28
C LYS A 58 -24.03 17.87 -6.97
N LEU A 59 -23.32 17.04 -7.75
CA LEU A 59 -23.19 15.60 -7.48
C LEU A 59 -22.49 15.33 -6.15
N SER A 60 -21.45 16.09 -5.80
CA SER A 60 -20.80 16.01 -4.48
C SER A 60 -21.77 16.28 -3.34
N ASN A 61 -22.63 17.28 -3.48
CA ASN A 61 -23.67 17.56 -2.49
C ASN A 61 -24.71 16.44 -2.40
N VAL A 62 -25.07 15.81 -3.53
CA VAL A 62 -25.99 14.68 -3.57
C VAL A 62 -25.41 13.51 -2.77
N VAL A 63 -24.18 13.08 -3.04
CA VAL A 63 -23.58 11.93 -2.34
C VAL A 63 -23.28 12.24 -0.88
N THR A 64 -22.78 13.44 -0.57
CA THR A 64 -22.44 13.84 0.81
C THR A 64 -23.68 13.85 1.70
N ARG A 65 -24.80 14.40 1.21
CA ARG A 65 -26.06 14.44 1.97
C ARG A 65 -26.68 13.07 2.20
N ASN A 66 -26.31 12.07 1.40
CA ASN A 66 -26.77 10.69 1.54
C ASN A 66 -25.71 9.79 2.21
N GLY A 67 -24.61 10.34 2.73
CA GLY A 67 -23.57 9.59 3.43
C GLY A 67 -22.69 8.70 2.53
N LEU A 68 -22.67 8.94 1.22
CA LEU A 68 -21.97 8.10 0.22
C LEU A 68 -20.72 8.78 -0.34
N SER A 69 -20.16 9.79 0.33
CA SER A 69 -19.04 10.56 -0.22
C SER A 69 -17.76 9.71 -0.32
N GLY A 70 -17.23 9.56 -1.53
CA GLY A 70 -15.97 8.87 -1.82
C GLY A 70 -14.79 9.80 -2.09
N SER A 71 -13.57 9.27 -1.99
CA SER A 71 -12.33 9.99 -2.33
C SER A 71 -12.09 10.05 -3.85
N ALA A 72 -11.54 11.16 -4.33
CA ALA A 72 -11.15 11.34 -5.74
C ALA A 72 -9.77 10.76 -6.10
N THR A 73 -9.01 10.29 -5.12
CA THR A 73 -7.62 9.84 -5.32
C THR A 73 -7.52 8.50 -6.03
N ASN A 74 -8.49 7.60 -5.80
CA ASN A 74 -8.60 6.33 -6.54
C ASN A 74 -10.08 5.88 -6.59
N PRO A 75 -10.89 6.53 -7.45
CA PRO A 75 -12.32 6.25 -7.51
C PRO A 75 -12.56 4.94 -8.24
N ARG A 76 -13.29 4.03 -7.59
CA ARG A 76 -13.80 2.83 -8.23
C ARG A 76 -15.25 3.01 -8.67
N PHE A 77 -16.12 3.29 -7.70
CA PHE A 77 -17.51 3.62 -7.97
C PHE A 77 -17.66 5.13 -8.11
N VAL A 78 -18.32 5.56 -9.18
CA VAL A 78 -18.50 6.96 -9.49
C VAL A 78 -19.98 7.29 -9.61
N ILE A 79 -20.31 8.54 -9.26
CA ILE A 79 -21.49 9.20 -9.79
C ILE A 79 -21.02 10.22 -10.82
N THR A 80 -21.45 10.04 -12.06
CA THR A 80 -21.06 10.91 -13.17
C THR A 80 -22.28 11.41 -13.93
N ALA A 81 -22.10 12.42 -14.77
CA ALA A 81 -23.19 12.98 -15.53
C ALA A 81 -22.73 13.50 -16.89
N ASN A 82 -23.61 13.39 -17.87
CA ASN A 82 -23.58 14.13 -19.12
C ASN A 82 -24.69 15.18 -19.12
N ALA A 83 -24.53 16.26 -19.89
CA ALA A 83 -25.56 17.28 -20.07
C ALA A 83 -25.70 17.64 -21.54
N ASP A 84 -26.82 17.29 -22.15
CA ASP A 84 -27.11 17.57 -23.56
C ASP A 84 -28.13 18.70 -23.69
N ILE A 85 -27.95 19.58 -24.68
CA ILE A 85 -28.91 20.65 -24.98
C ILE A 85 -30.08 20.04 -25.75
N LEU A 86 -31.29 20.05 -25.17
CA LEU A 86 -32.52 19.68 -25.84
C LEU A 86 -33.05 20.80 -26.72
N THR A 87 -33.11 22.02 -26.17
CA THR A 87 -33.55 23.22 -26.91
C THR A 87 -32.66 24.40 -26.57
N LYS A 88 -32.50 25.30 -27.54
CA LYS A 88 -31.77 26.55 -27.40
C LYS A 88 -32.49 27.65 -28.18
N ASP A 89 -32.97 28.63 -27.47
CA ASP A 89 -33.80 29.71 -28.00
C ASP A 89 -33.22 31.07 -27.57
N ILE A 90 -33.39 32.09 -28.41
CA ILE A 90 -33.09 33.48 -28.05
C ILE A 90 -34.42 34.16 -27.71
N THR A 91 -34.55 34.66 -26.47
CA THR A 91 -35.80 35.26 -26.01
C THR A 91 -36.03 36.62 -26.67
N PRO A 92 -37.29 36.97 -27.00
CA PRO A 92 -37.65 38.27 -27.58
C PRO A 92 -37.74 39.36 -26.50
N THR A 93 -36.75 39.43 -25.61
CA THR A 93 -36.65 40.43 -24.53
C THR A 93 -35.62 41.50 -24.91
N ALA A 94 -35.69 42.68 -24.28
CA ALA A 94 -34.64 43.70 -24.36
C ALA A 94 -33.92 43.82 -23.01
N PRO A 95 -32.62 43.46 -22.90
CA PRO A 95 -31.78 42.82 -23.93
C PRO A 95 -32.16 41.35 -24.20
N PRO A 96 -31.83 40.80 -25.39
CA PRO A 96 -32.05 39.39 -25.70
C PRO A 96 -31.33 38.47 -24.72
N LYS A 97 -31.95 37.35 -24.34
CA LYS A 97 -31.34 36.33 -23.47
C LYS A 97 -31.28 34.99 -24.20
N THR A 98 -30.34 34.15 -23.82
CA THR A 98 -30.29 32.74 -24.25
C THR A 98 -31.09 31.90 -23.26
N ALA A 99 -32.10 31.18 -23.75
CA ALA A 99 -32.85 30.18 -23.00
C ALA A 99 -32.43 28.79 -23.48
N ILE A 100 -32.07 27.90 -22.56
CA ILE A 100 -31.73 26.52 -22.88
C ILE A 100 -32.53 25.55 -22.02
N THR A 101 -32.85 24.40 -22.60
CA THR A 101 -33.32 23.21 -21.89
C THR A 101 -32.22 22.17 -21.97
N LEU A 102 -31.75 21.69 -20.82
CA LEU A 102 -30.76 20.62 -20.73
C LEU A 102 -31.43 19.32 -20.31
N ASN A 103 -31.02 18.23 -20.92
CA ASN A 103 -31.20 16.89 -20.37
C ASN A 103 -29.91 16.46 -19.68
N ILE A 104 -29.95 16.35 -18.35
CA ILE A 104 -28.82 15.89 -17.56
C ILE A 104 -29.02 14.40 -17.28
N THR A 105 -28.20 13.56 -17.89
CA THR A 105 -28.20 12.13 -17.61
C THR A 105 -27.14 11.82 -16.57
N VAL A 106 -27.54 11.26 -15.43
CA VAL A 106 -26.67 10.92 -14.31
C VAL A 106 -26.53 9.40 -14.23
N TYR A 107 -25.31 8.92 -14.03
CA TYR A 107 -24.94 7.50 -14.01
C TYR A 107 -24.27 7.14 -12.70
N ILE A 108 -24.50 5.91 -12.23
CA ILE A 108 -23.68 5.23 -11.22
C ILE A 108 -22.97 4.07 -11.92
N ALA A 109 -21.65 4.03 -11.80
CA ALA A 109 -20.83 3.07 -12.53
C ALA A 109 -19.57 2.64 -11.78
N ASP A 110 -19.01 1.49 -12.17
CA ASP A 110 -17.65 1.06 -11.84
C ASP A 110 -16.72 1.43 -13.01
N VAL A 111 -15.75 2.32 -12.76
CA VAL A 111 -14.81 2.77 -13.80
C VAL A 111 -13.71 1.75 -14.09
N VAL A 112 -13.45 0.81 -13.18
CA VAL A 112 -12.48 -0.27 -13.36
C VAL A 112 -13.10 -1.39 -14.18
N ALA A 113 -14.33 -1.80 -13.82
CA ALA A 113 -15.06 -2.83 -14.54
C ALA A 113 -15.83 -2.30 -15.78
N GLN A 114 -15.75 -0.99 -16.06
CA GLN A 114 -16.44 -0.31 -17.16
C GLN A 114 -17.92 -0.69 -17.27
N THR A 115 -18.61 -0.68 -16.13
CA THR A 115 -20.00 -1.16 -16.03
C THR A 115 -20.89 -0.07 -15.45
N VAL A 116 -21.98 0.26 -16.14
CA VAL A 116 -23.04 1.13 -15.62
C VAL A 116 -24.05 0.28 -14.85
N PHE A 117 -24.31 0.65 -13.60
CA PHE A 117 -25.31 -0.04 -12.77
C PHE A 117 -26.68 0.60 -12.89
N ALA A 118 -26.74 1.93 -12.78
CA ALA A 118 -27.99 2.66 -12.80
C ALA A 118 -27.82 4.03 -13.45
N SER A 119 -28.91 4.57 -13.98
CA SER A 119 -28.93 5.90 -14.59
C SER A 119 -30.29 6.58 -14.42
N THR A 120 -30.30 7.91 -14.36
CA THR A 120 -31.54 8.71 -14.39
C THR A 120 -31.35 9.97 -15.22
N MET A 121 -32.45 10.58 -15.64
CA MET A 121 -32.47 11.80 -16.45
C MET A 121 -33.22 12.93 -15.73
N LEU A 122 -32.65 14.12 -15.79
CA LEU A 122 -33.23 15.35 -15.25
C LEU A 122 -33.33 16.39 -16.36
N GLU A 123 -34.55 16.86 -16.64
CA GLU A 123 -34.75 18.03 -17.50
C GLU A 123 -34.65 19.31 -16.67
N VAL A 124 -33.71 20.19 -17.01
CA VAL A 124 -33.56 21.49 -16.35
C VAL A 124 -33.45 22.62 -17.36
N LYS A 125 -34.16 23.71 -17.10
CA LYS A 125 -34.16 24.89 -17.96
C LYS A 125 -33.26 25.96 -17.38
N GLY A 126 -32.67 26.82 -18.19
CA GLY A 126 -31.88 27.96 -17.74
C GLY A 126 -31.95 29.12 -18.71
N VAL A 127 -31.92 30.34 -18.19
CA VAL A 127 -31.92 31.56 -18.99
C VAL A 127 -30.75 32.43 -18.52
N GLY A 128 -29.99 32.98 -19.46
CA GLY A 128 -28.84 33.83 -19.15
C GLY A 128 -28.49 34.79 -20.29
N ASP A 129 -27.59 35.74 -20.01
CA ASP A 129 -27.15 36.72 -21.02
C ASP A 129 -26.39 36.08 -22.19
N ASN A 130 -25.85 34.90 -21.97
CA ASN A 130 -25.18 34.06 -22.96
C ASN A 130 -25.37 32.59 -22.60
N GLU A 131 -24.94 31.71 -23.49
CA GLU A 131 -25.05 30.27 -23.35
C GLU A 131 -24.42 29.74 -22.05
N THR A 132 -23.21 30.16 -21.69
CA THR A 132 -22.53 29.74 -20.46
C THR A 132 -23.32 30.10 -19.20
N LYS A 133 -23.91 31.30 -19.16
CA LYS A 133 -24.77 31.72 -18.04
C LYS A 133 -26.09 30.95 -18.02
N ALA A 134 -26.69 30.68 -19.18
CA ALA A 134 -27.89 29.87 -19.29
C ALA A 134 -27.63 28.42 -18.81
N TYR A 135 -26.47 27.85 -19.13
CA TYR A 135 -26.01 26.53 -18.67
C TYR A 135 -25.86 26.47 -17.16
N THR A 136 -25.18 27.47 -16.59
CA THR A 136 -24.98 27.58 -15.14
C THR A 136 -26.33 27.75 -14.43
N ALA A 137 -27.24 28.56 -14.98
CA ALA A 137 -28.59 28.76 -14.45
C ALA A 137 -29.42 27.47 -14.49
N ALA A 138 -29.29 26.67 -15.56
CA ALA A 138 -29.96 25.37 -15.68
C ALA A 138 -29.45 24.36 -14.65
N ILE A 139 -28.13 24.18 -14.54
CA ILE A 139 -27.52 23.25 -13.57
C ILE A 139 -27.81 23.67 -12.13
N ASN A 140 -27.95 24.97 -11.84
CA ASN A 140 -28.32 25.45 -10.52
C ASN A 140 -29.69 24.91 -10.05
N ARG A 141 -30.60 24.59 -10.97
CA ARG A 141 -31.90 23.97 -10.68
C ARG A 141 -31.83 22.49 -10.31
N VAL A 142 -30.68 21.84 -10.50
CA VAL A 142 -30.46 20.48 -9.97
C VAL A 142 -30.41 20.58 -8.44
N ALA A 143 -31.49 20.12 -7.80
CA ALA A 143 -31.61 20.08 -6.36
C ALA A 143 -30.89 18.85 -5.81
N PRO A 144 -29.97 18.98 -4.84
CA PRO A 144 -29.30 17.82 -4.25
C PRO A 144 -30.22 16.82 -3.55
N GLN A 145 -31.45 17.24 -3.22
CA GLN A 145 -32.49 16.43 -2.58
C GLN A 145 -33.55 15.94 -3.58
N ASN A 146 -33.27 16.01 -4.89
CA ASN A 146 -34.20 15.57 -5.92
C ASN A 146 -34.55 14.07 -5.72
N PRO A 147 -35.85 13.70 -5.69
CA PRO A 147 -36.27 12.30 -5.48
C PRO A 147 -35.72 11.30 -6.50
N GLN A 148 -35.57 11.70 -7.77
CA GLN A 148 -34.99 10.84 -8.82
C GLN A 148 -33.51 10.55 -8.55
N LEU A 149 -32.76 11.55 -8.07
CA LEU A 149 -31.37 11.35 -7.68
C LEU A 149 -31.27 10.44 -6.45
N LYS A 150 -32.16 10.59 -5.48
CA LYS A 150 -32.20 9.67 -4.32
C LYS A 150 -32.54 8.24 -4.75
N ALA A 151 -33.53 8.06 -5.61
CA ALA A 151 -33.89 6.76 -6.15
C ALA A 151 -32.74 6.11 -6.94
N LEU A 152 -32.02 6.92 -7.75
CA LEU A 152 -30.82 6.48 -8.46
C LEU A 152 -29.76 5.93 -7.50
N LEU A 153 -29.49 6.63 -6.38
CA LEU A 153 -28.53 6.16 -5.38
C LEU A 153 -28.92 4.81 -4.77
N GLU A 154 -30.19 4.63 -4.40
CA GLU A 154 -30.67 3.35 -3.82
C GLU A 154 -30.62 2.19 -4.83
N GLU A 155 -31.03 2.45 -6.07
CA GLU A 155 -30.95 1.47 -7.15
C GLU A 155 -29.50 1.10 -7.47
N GLY A 156 -28.62 2.11 -7.59
CA GLY A 156 -27.21 1.90 -7.90
C GLY A 156 -26.49 1.07 -6.84
N LYS A 157 -26.71 1.36 -5.55
CA LYS A 157 -26.15 0.57 -4.45
C LYS A 157 -26.58 -0.90 -4.53
N THR A 158 -27.86 -1.13 -4.78
CA THR A 158 -28.42 -2.48 -4.90
C THR A 158 -27.77 -3.23 -6.06
N LYS A 159 -27.73 -2.61 -7.24
CA LYS A 159 -27.17 -3.24 -8.44
C LYS A 159 -25.66 -3.47 -8.39
N ILE A 160 -24.89 -2.62 -7.68
CA ILE A 160 -23.47 -2.87 -7.41
C ILE A 160 -23.30 -4.20 -6.69
N ILE A 161 -24.04 -4.41 -5.59
CA ILE A 161 -23.93 -5.64 -4.78
C ILE A 161 -24.41 -6.85 -5.60
N GLU A 162 -25.55 -6.74 -6.28
CA GLU A 162 -26.09 -7.83 -7.11
C GLU A 162 -25.14 -8.25 -8.23
N TYR A 163 -24.46 -7.30 -8.88
CA TYR A 163 -23.49 -7.58 -9.92
C TYR A 163 -22.34 -8.44 -9.39
N TYR A 164 -21.67 -8.02 -8.32
CA TYR A 164 -20.51 -8.75 -7.79
C TYR A 164 -20.91 -10.09 -7.16
N ASN A 165 -22.07 -10.15 -6.48
CA ASN A 165 -22.57 -11.41 -5.93
C ASN A 165 -22.89 -12.42 -7.04
N SER A 166 -23.59 -12.01 -8.11
CA SER A 166 -23.96 -12.90 -9.22
C SER A 166 -22.80 -13.30 -10.13
N LYS A 167 -21.72 -12.49 -10.17
CA LYS A 167 -20.52 -12.75 -10.96
C LYS A 167 -19.41 -13.44 -10.18
N CYS A 168 -19.58 -13.65 -8.88
CA CYS A 168 -18.48 -14.10 -8.02
C CYS A 168 -17.81 -15.39 -8.51
N ASP A 169 -18.61 -16.41 -8.81
CA ASP A 169 -18.08 -17.71 -9.26
C ASP A 169 -17.36 -17.61 -10.61
N VAL A 170 -17.81 -16.71 -11.49
CA VAL A 170 -17.18 -16.44 -12.79
C VAL A 170 -15.84 -15.73 -12.60
N ILE A 171 -15.78 -14.74 -11.71
CA ILE A 171 -14.54 -14.02 -11.37
C ILE A 171 -13.51 -14.99 -10.79
N ILE A 172 -13.93 -15.82 -9.83
CA ILE A 172 -13.09 -16.83 -9.20
C ILE A 172 -12.56 -17.84 -10.22
N SER A 173 -13.46 -18.41 -11.05
CA SER A 173 -13.08 -19.40 -12.06
C SER A 173 -12.11 -18.82 -13.09
N SER A 174 -12.31 -17.56 -13.48
CA SER A 174 -11.42 -16.85 -14.42
C SER A 174 -10.03 -16.65 -13.81
N ALA A 175 -9.96 -16.24 -12.55
CA ALA A 175 -8.68 -16.10 -11.84
C ALA A 175 -7.95 -17.44 -11.69
N GLN A 176 -8.66 -18.52 -11.37
CA GLN A 176 -8.07 -19.86 -11.29
C GLN A 176 -7.54 -20.34 -12.65
N ALA A 177 -8.25 -20.07 -13.74
CA ALA A 177 -7.79 -20.40 -15.09
C ALA A 177 -6.53 -19.61 -15.48
N LEU A 178 -6.43 -18.34 -15.09
CA LEU A 178 -5.22 -17.52 -15.27
C LEU A 178 -4.04 -18.07 -14.46
N ALA A 179 -4.27 -18.43 -13.19
CA ALA A 179 -3.25 -19.06 -12.34
C ALA A 179 -2.76 -20.40 -12.93
N GLY A 180 -3.67 -21.22 -13.46
CA GLY A 180 -3.32 -22.46 -14.17
C GLY A 180 -2.44 -22.25 -15.41
N GLN A 181 -2.49 -21.05 -16.01
CA GLN A 181 -1.61 -20.62 -17.10
C GLN A 181 -0.33 -19.92 -16.61
N LYS A 182 -0.07 -19.91 -15.29
CA LYS A 182 1.00 -19.17 -14.61
C LYS A 182 0.93 -17.65 -14.81
N GLN A 183 -0.24 -17.13 -15.21
CA GLN A 183 -0.53 -15.70 -15.28
C GLN A 183 -0.97 -15.20 -13.90
N TYR A 184 -0.09 -15.35 -12.91
CA TYR A 184 -0.40 -15.09 -11.51
C TYR A 184 -0.75 -13.62 -11.25
N ASP A 185 -0.09 -12.69 -11.93
CA ASP A 185 -0.32 -11.26 -11.76
C ASP A 185 -1.76 -10.87 -12.15
N GLU A 186 -2.24 -11.39 -13.29
CA GLU A 186 -3.59 -11.15 -13.80
C GLU A 186 -4.66 -11.89 -12.98
N ALA A 187 -4.34 -13.10 -12.51
CA ALA A 187 -5.19 -13.86 -11.60
C ALA A 187 -5.43 -13.10 -10.28
N LEU A 188 -4.35 -12.63 -9.66
CA LEU A 188 -4.41 -11.86 -8.42
C LEU A 188 -5.12 -10.52 -8.66
N ALA A 189 -4.84 -9.82 -9.75
CA ALA A 189 -5.54 -8.59 -10.11
C ALA A 189 -7.05 -8.79 -10.25
N THR A 190 -7.47 -9.88 -10.89
CA THR A 190 -8.88 -10.24 -11.05
C THR A 190 -9.59 -10.41 -9.68
N LEU A 191 -8.95 -11.08 -8.73
CA LEU A 191 -9.52 -11.31 -7.40
C LEU A 191 -9.48 -10.05 -6.51
N PHE A 192 -8.38 -9.29 -6.52
CA PHE A 192 -8.27 -8.05 -5.74
C PHE A 192 -9.12 -6.91 -6.30
N ASN A 193 -9.56 -7.02 -7.55
CA ASN A 193 -10.56 -6.16 -8.13
C ASN A 193 -11.98 -6.49 -7.65
N VAL A 194 -12.24 -7.42 -6.75
CA VAL A 194 -13.58 -7.53 -6.12
C VAL A 194 -13.68 -6.50 -4.98
N PRO A 195 -14.75 -5.69 -4.91
CA PRO A 195 -14.88 -4.67 -3.87
C PRO A 195 -15.41 -5.29 -2.58
N ASP A 196 -14.95 -4.76 -1.45
CA ASP A 196 -15.33 -5.19 -0.10
C ASP A 196 -16.81 -4.96 0.25
N VAL A 197 -17.52 -4.15 -0.54
CA VAL A 197 -18.98 -3.96 -0.47
C VAL A 197 -19.77 -5.22 -0.84
N SER A 198 -19.15 -6.16 -1.56
CA SER A 198 -19.67 -7.51 -1.80
C SER A 198 -18.94 -8.48 -0.87
N ARG A 199 -19.23 -8.39 0.43
CA ARG A 199 -18.44 -9.06 1.48
C ARG A 199 -18.25 -10.55 1.26
N GLU A 200 -19.32 -11.27 0.92
CA GLU A 200 -19.23 -12.72 0.68
C GLU A 200 -18.28 -13.04 -0.50
N CYS A 201 -18.40 -12.30 -1.60
CA CYS A 201 -17.54 -12.54 -2.75
C CYS A 201 -16.11 -12.09 -2.49
N TYR A 202 -15.94 -10.94 -1.83
CA TYR A 202 -14.65 -10.41 -1.42
C TYR A 202 -13.92 -11.41 -0.53
N ASP A 203 -14.56 -11.93 0.52
CA ASP A 203 -13.95 -12.90 1.44
C ASP A 203 -13.54 -14.19 0.71
N LYS A 204 -14.38 -14.69 -0.21
CA LYS A 204 -14.03 -15.84 -1.08
C LYS A 204 -12.81 -15.52 -1.95
N CYS A 205 -12.80 -14.36 -2.60
CA CYS A 205 -11.71 -13.94 -3.47
C CYS A 205 -10.41 -13.77 -2.69
N MET A 206 -10.44 -13.14 -1.50
CA MET A 206 -9.24 -12.96 -0.67
C MET A 206 -8.63 -14.30 -0.24
N ARG A 207 -9.47 -15.27 0.14
CA ARG A 207 -8.99 -16.61 0.50
C ARG A 207 -8.31 -17.31 -0.68
N ILE A 208 -8.91 -17.25 -1.87
CA ILE A 208 -8.34 -17.86 -3.08
C ILE A 208 -7.07 -17.12 -3.53
N SER A 209 -7.00 -15.79 -3.34
CA SER A 209 -5.80 -15.02 -3.62
C SER A 209 -4.60 -15.48 -2.80
N LEU A 210 -4.80 -15.98 -1.58
CA LEU A 210 -3.71 -16.52 -0.76
C LEU A 210 -3.09 -17.77 -1.40
N ASP A 211 -3.93 -18.68 -1.89
CA ASP A 211 -3.49 -19.92 -2.55
C ASP A 211 -2.73 -19.59 -3.84
N ILE A 212 -3.31 -18.73 -4.69
CA ILE A 212 -2.68 -18.29 -5.95
C ILE A 212 -1.38 -17.53 -5.69
N TYR A 213 -1.34 -16.68 -4.67
CA TYR A 213 -0.11 -15.98 -4.28
C TYR A 213 0.96 -16.98 -3.81
N GLN A 214 0.59 -18.03 -3.08
CA GLN A 214 1.55 -19.04 -2.65
C GLN A 214 2.18 -19.76 -3.85
N GLU A 215 1.39 -20.08 -4.89
CA GLU A 215 1.91 -20.65 -6.13
C GLU A 215 2.90 -19.69 -6.83
N TYR A 216 2.53 -18.42 -6.95
CA TYR A 216 3.39 -17.37 -7.49
C TYR A 216 4.70 -17.25 -6.70
N ALA A 217 4.60 -17.17 -5.37
CA ALA A 217 5.74 -17.05 -4.45
C ALA A 217 6.68 -18.25 -4.60
N ASN A 218 6.15 -19.47 -4.71
CA ASN A 218 6.93 -20.67 -4.96
C ASN A 218 7.63 -20.65 -6.32
N GLN A 219 6.96 -20.17 -7.37
CA GLN A 219 7.59 -19.98 -8.69
C GLN A 219 8.75 -18.97 -8.61
N GLN A 220 8.52 -17.82 -7.99
CA GLN A 220 9.54 -16.79 -7.80
C GLN A 220 10.72 -17.33 -6.99
N CYS A 221 10.45 -18.08 -5.93
CA CYS A 221 11.48 -18.72 -5.13
C CYS A 221 12.43 -19.55 -5.98
N ASN A 222 11.88 -20.45 -6.80
CA ASN A 222 12.68 -21.32 -7.66
C ASN A 222 13.53 -20.52 -8.65
N GLN A 223 12.99 -19.44 -9.21
CA GLN A 223 13.73 -18.54 -10.11
C GLN A 223 14.88 -17.84 -9.39
N GLN A 224 14.62 -17.24 -8.22
CA GLN A 224 15.65 -16.52 -7.45
C GLN A 224 16.72 -17.48 -6.92
N LEU A 225 16.35 -18.65 -6.41
CA LEU A 225 17.30 -19.64 -5.91
C LEU A 225 18.18 -20.19 -7.04
N SER A 226 17.61 -20.45 -8.22
CA SER A 226 18.39 -20.84 -9.39
C SER A 226 19.36 -19.74 -9.83
N ALA A 227 18.93 -18.48 -9.82
CA ALA A 227 19.77 -17.34 -10.17
C ALA A 227 20.90 -17.13 -9.15
N ALA A 228 20.62 -17.28 -7.86
CA ALA A 228 21.63 -17.24 -6.81
C ALA A 228 22.69 -18.33 -6.97
N ARG A 229 22.28 -19.58 -7.27
CA ARG A 229 23.21 -20.69 -7.56
C ARG A 229 24.09 -20.39 -8.78
N ALA A 230 23.53 -19.81 -9.84
CA ALA A 230 24.28 -19.43 -11.03
C ALA A 230 25.26 -18.27 -10.75
N ALA A 231 24.85 -17.24 -10.02
CA ALA A 231 25.71 -16.14 -9.59
C ALA A 231 26.87 -16.64 -8.72
N TRP A 232 26.60 -17.59 -7.81
CA TRP A 232 27.63 -18.21 -6.99
C TRP A 232 28.64 -19.01 -7.82
N ALA A 233 28.20 -19.76 -8.84
CA ALA A 233 29.09 -20.44 -9.76
C ALA A 233 30.02 -19.46 -10.51
N GLY A 234 29.56 -18.23 -10.77
CA GLY A 234 30.34 -17.13 -11.30
C GLY A 234 31.14 -16.33 -10.26
N LYS A 235 31.09 -16.70 -8.97
CA LYS A 235 31.69 -15.97 -7.83
C LYS A 235 31.21 -14.51 -7.72
N GLU A 236 30.01 -14.20 -8.21
CA GLU A 236 29.41 -12.87 -8.18
C GLU A 236 28.60 -12.65 -6.89
N LEU A 237 29.29 -12.48 -5.75
CA LEU A 237 28.66 -12.41 -4.42
C LEU A 237 27.55 -11.35 -4.30
N SER A 238 27.70 -10.17 -4.90
CA SER A 238 26.66 -9.13 -4.86
C SER A 238 25.35 -9.57 -5.53
N LYS A 239 25.41 -10.39 -6.59
CA LYS A 239 24.22 -10.94 -7.26
C LYS A 239 23.62 -12.10 -6.47
N VAL A 240 24.46 -12.89 -5.78
CA VAL A 240 23.98 -13.90 -4.83
C VAL A 240 23.11 -13.23 -3.77
N GLU A 241 23.61 -12.17 -3.13
CA GLU A 241 22.87 -11.41 -2.13
C GLU A 241 21.57 -10.81 -2.70
N GLU A 242 21.62 -10.24 -3.90
CA GLU A 242 20.45 -9.66 -4.55
C GLU A 242 19.33 -10.71 -4.75
N HIS A 243 19.68 -11.90 -5.26
CA HIS A 243 18.71 -12.96 -5.53
C HIS A 243 18.20 -13.61 -4.24
N LEU A 244 19.09 -13.93 -3.30
CA LEU A 244 18.70 -14.50 -2.01
C LEU A 244 17.88 -13.52 -1.17
N GLY A 245 18.17 -12.22 -1.26
CA GLY A 245 17.40 -11.17 -0.58
C GLY A 245 15.96 -11.03 -1.08
N LYS A 246 15.64 -11.57 -2.26
CA LYS A 246 14.27 -11.61 -2.81
C LYS A 246 13.47 -12.81 -2.31
N ILE A 247 14.12 -13.82 -1.71
CA ILE A 247 13.46 -15.00 -1.15
C ILE A 247 12.97 -14.67 0.26
N THR A 248 11.69 -14.94 0.52
CA THR A 248 11.03 -14.70 1.81
C THR A 248 10.62 -16.02 2.47
N PRO A 249 10.43 -16.05 3.82
CA PRO A 249 10.15 -17.30 4.54
C PRO A 249 8.84 -18.02 4.20
N ASP A 250 7.87 -17.31 3.60
CA ASP A 250 6.63 -17.91 3.11
C ASP A 250 6.83 -18.68 1.80
N MET A 251 7.95 -18.48 1.11
CA MET A 251 8.24 -19.16 -0.13
C MET A 251 8.76 -20.59 0.13
N GLY A 252 8.33 -21.55 -0.70
CA GLY A 252 8.63 -22.96 -0.49
C GLY A 252 10.12 -23.36 -0.56
N CYS A 253 10.99 -22.53 -1.15
CA CYS A 253 12.44 -22.82 -1.25
C CYS A 253 13.29 -22.09 -0.19
N TYR A 254 12.66 -21.48 0.82
CA TYR A 254 13.38 -20.70 1.83
C TYR A 254 14.45 -21.51 2.59
N ASP A 255 14.13 -22.73 3.02
CA ASP A 255 15.08 -23.60 3.72
C ASP A 255 16.30 -23.95 2.83
N GLU A 256 16.06 -24.19 1.54
CA GLU A 256 17.15 -24.44 0.57
C GLU A 256 18.02 -23.21 0.36
N ALA A 257 17.41 -22.02 0.37
CA ALA A 257 18.13 -20.76 0.28
C ALA A 257 19.01 -20.53 1.52
N GLN A 258 18.53 -20.86 2.73
CA GLN A 258 19.33 -20.81 3.95
C GLN A 258 20.53 -21.77 3.90
N GLN A 259 20.33 -22.99 3.40
CA GLN A 259 21.42 -23.95 3.21
C GLN A 259 22.48 -23.43 2.20
N LEU A 260 22.03 -22.76 1.14
CA LEU A 260 22.93 -22.13 0.17
C LEU A 260 23.74 -20.99 0.82
N VAL A 261 23.12 -20.14 1.65
CA VAL A 261 23.84 -19.11 2.42
C VAL A 261 24.94 -19.75 3.27
N ALA A 262 24.60 -20.74 4.09
CA ALA A 262 25.60 -21.41 4.94
C ALA A 262 26.78 -21.97 4.13
N THR A 263 26.48 -22.60 2.98
CA THR A 263 27.49 -23.15 2.07
C THR A 263 28.42 -22.07 1.53
N ILE A 264 27.87 -20.93 1.10
CA ILE A 264 28.65 -19.82 0.53
C ILE A 264 29.48 -19.14 1.62
N THR A 265 28.93 -18.91 2.80
CA THR A 265 29.67 -18.33 3.94
C THR A 265 30.92 -19.15 4.26
N SER A 266 30.77 -20.47 4.45
CA SER A 266 31.92 -21.34 4.74
C SER A 266 32.96 -21.37 3.61
N ALA A 267 32.52 -21.31 2.35
CA ALA A 267 33.44 -21.28 1.22
C ALA A 267 34.22 -19.96 1.13
N VAL A 268 33.58 -18.81 1.35
CA VAL A 268 34.24 -17.49 1.34
C VAL A 268 35.24 -17.36 2.48
N GLU A 269 34.90 -17.86 3.67
CA GLU A 269 35.79 -17.88 4.83
C GLU A 269 37.03 -18.75 4.58
N ALA A 270 36.85 -19.93 3.98
CA ALA A 270 37.94 -20.84 3.63
C ALA A 270 38.90 -20.25 2.58
N GLU A 271 38.40 -19.39 1.68
CA GLU A 271 39.19 -18.70 0.66
C GLU A 271 39.93 -17.45 1.20
N GLY A 272 39.85 -17.16 2.51
CA GLY A 272 40.47 -15.99 3.13
C GLY A 272 39.80 -14.66 2.78
N GLY A 273 38.58 -14.72 2.22
CA GLY A 273 37.75 -13.55 1.96
C GLY A 273 37.25 -12.91 3.24
N SER A 274 36.90 -11.62 3.19
CA SER A 274 36.21 -10.95 4.29
C SER A 274 34.90 -11.68 4.60
N ALA A 275 34.54 -11.81 5.89
CA ALA A 275 33.33 -12.50 6.33
C ALA A 275 32.10 -12.01 5.53
N TRP A 276 31.56 -12.89 4.68
CA TRP A 276 30.34 -12.62 3.92
C TRP A 276 29.16 -12.65 4.89
N ASN A 277 28.65 -11.47 5.24
CA ASN A 277 27.71 -11.26 6.35
C ASN A 277 26.23 -11.22 5.92
N PHE A 278 25.90 -11.80 4.76
CA PHE A 278 24.55 -11.82 4.25
C PHE A 278 23.61 -12.62 5.15
N LYS A 279 22.40 -12.08 5.38
CA LYS A 279 21.34 -12.72 6.17
C LYS A 279 20.03 -12.78 5.38
N MET A 280 19.38 -13.93 5.43
CA MET A 280 18.03 -14.15 4.87
C MET A 280 16.96 -13.46 5.71
N LYS A 281 15.85 -13.06 5.07
CA LYS A 281 14.65 -12.49 5.71
C LYS A 281 13.98 -13.51 6.64
N ARG A 282 13.37 -13.10 7.76
CA ARG A 282 12.61 -13.98 8.68
C ARG A 282 11.20 -13.42 8.95
N TYR A 283 10.28 -14.28 9.40
CA TYR A 283 8.90 -13.94 9.79
C TYR A 283 8.60 -14.39 11.21
N ASP A 284 7.68 -13.67 11.85
CA ASP A 284 7.52 -13.67 13.30
C ASP A 284 6.27 -14.39 13.80
N ASP A 285 5.20 -14.41 13.01
CA ASP A 285 4.00 -15.21 13.29
C ASP A 285 3.19 -15.55 12.01
N SER A 286 2.23 -16.48 12.14
CA SER A 286 1.40 -16.94 11.02
C SER A 286 0.29 -15.98 10.59
N VAL A 287 -0.16 -15.09 11.47
CA VAL A 287 -1.27 -14.15 11.20
C VAL A 287 -0.77 -12.96 10.38
N ASP A 288 0.47 -12.53 10.62
CA ASP A 288 1.17 -11.53 9.84
C ASP A 288 1.54 -12.07 8.46
N ILE A 289 1.88 -13.34 8.33
CA ILE A 289 2.13 -13.98 7.03
C ILE A 289 0.90 -13.87 6.13
N GLU A 290 -0.30 -14.19 6.61
CA GLU A 290 -1.50 -14.12 5.79
C GLU A 290 -1.82 -12.68 5.32
N LYS A 291 -1.70 -11.70 6.22
CA LYS A 291 -1.86 -10.28 5.88
C LYS A 291 -0.80 -9.80 4.90
N MET A 292 0.45 -10.25 5.06
CA MET A 292 1.55 -9.94 4.15
C MET A 292 1.31 -10.53 2.77
N LYS A 293 0.86 -11.78 2.67
CA LYS A 293 0.48 -12.43 1.40
C LYS A 293 -0.62 -11.65 0.67
N ILE A 294 -1.65 -11.22 1.40
CA ILE A 294 -2.71 -10.37 0.85
C ILE A 294 -2.13 -9.05 0.34
N GLN A 295 -1.25 -8.41 1.10
CA GLN A 295 -0.67 -7.13 0.72
C GLN A 295 0.28 -7.26 -0.48
N ALA A 296 1.15 -8.28 -0.49
CA ALA A 296 2.05 -8.59 -1.59
C ALA A 296 1.27 -8.95 -2.85
N GLY A 297 0.21 -9.76 -2.72
CA GLY A 297 -0.73 -10.02 -3.80
C GLY A 297 -1.40 -8.75 -4.34
N LYS A 298 -1.76 -7.80 -3.47
CA LYS A 298 -2.30 -6.49 -3.88
C LYS A 298 -1.26 -5.62 -4.60
N GLU A 299 0.02 -5.75 -4.29
CA GLU A 299 1.09 -5.02 -4.96
C GLU A 299 1.37 -5.59 -6.34
N VAL A 300 1.38 -6.92 -6.45
CA VAL A 300 1.40 -7.64 -7.73
C VAL A 300 0.22 -7.20 -8.61
N ALA A 301 -0.99 -7.22 -8.05
CA ALA A 301 -2.19 -6.72 -8.74
C ALA A 301 -2.09 -5.25 -9.14
N ARG A 302 -1.55 -4.39 -8.27
CA ARG A 302 -1.35 -2.96 -8.57
C ARG A 302 -0.30 -2.70 -9.64
N SER A 303 0.77 -3.49 -9.70
CA SER A 303 1.78 -3.42 -10.76
C SER A 303 1.15 -3.66 -12.13
N TRP A 304 0.30 -4.69 -12.22
CA TRP A 304 -0.50 -4.99 -13.40
C TRP A 304 -1.55 -3.89 -13.69
N ALA A 305 -2.25 -3.42 -12.66
CA ALA A 305 -3.34 -2.44 -12.76
C ALA A 305 -2.89 -0.96 -12.76
N SER A 306 -1.60 -0.65 -12.94
CA SER A 306 -0.99 0.69 -12.80
C SER A 306 -1.47 1.79 -13.77
N HIS A 307 -2.68 1.65 -14.33
CA HIS A 307 -3.36 2.59 -15.22
C HIS A 307 -4.49 3.43 -14.57
N GLY A 308 -4.64 3.41 -13.24
CA GLY A 308 -5.79 4.02 -12.55
C GLY A 308 -5.47 5.19 -11.62
N THR A 309 -4.90 6.30 -12.11
CA THR A 309 -5.08 7.59 -11.41
C THR A 309 -6.25 8.32 -12.05
N SER A 310 -7.12 8.97 -11.26
CA SER A 310 -8.39 9.56 -11.73
C SER A 310 -8.27 10.54 -12.90
N LYS A 311 -7.08 11.09 -13.13
CA LYS A 311 -6.78 12.01 -14.24
C LYS A 311 -6.59 11.31 -15.59
N ASN A 312 -6.45 9.98 -15.61
CA ASN A 312 -6.06 9.17 -16.77
C ASN A 312 -7.10 8.12 -17.20
N PHE A 313 -8.30 8.10 -16.60
CA PHE A 313 -9.35 7.18 -17.06
C PHE A 313 -9.83 7.54 -18.47
N ASP A 314 -9.87 6.56 -19.36
CA ASP A 314 -10.56 6.69 -20.63
C ASP A 314 -12.08 6.65 -20.36
N TRP A 315 -12.78 7.74 -20.70
CA TRP A 315 -14.23 7.85 -20.54
C TRP A 315 -14.99 7.46 -21.82
N SER A 316 -14.28 7.06 -22.88
CA SER A 316 -14.88 6.72 -24.18
C SER A 316 -15.86 5.54 -24.10
N TRP A 317 -15.65 4.61 -23.17
CA TRP A 317 -16.53 3.47 -22.92
C TRP A 317 -17.92 3.89 -22.44
N LEU A 318 -18.03 5.02 -21.72
CA LEU A 318 -19.30 5.56 -21.20
C LEU A 318 -19.84 6.72 -22.04
N PHE A 319 -18.94 7.54 -22.59
CA PHE A 319 -19.27 8.71 -23.40
C PHE A 319 -18.62 8.62 -24.77
N PRO A 320 -19.27 7.95 -25.74
CA PRO A 320 -18.79 7.87 -27.12
C PRO A 320 -18.51 9.27 -27.69
N GLY A 321 -17.27 9.52 -28.14
CA GLY A 321 -16.84 10.83 -28.66
C GLY A 321 -16.07 11.71 -27.67
N SER A 322 -15.93 11.30 -26.41
CA SER A 322 -14.87 11.83 -25.53
C SER A 322 -13.50 11.42 -26.08
N LYS A 323 -12.55 12.36 -26.22
CA LYS A 323 -11.22 12.05 -26.74
C LYS A 323 -10.39 11.36 -25.66
N PRO A 324 -9.81 10.17 -25.90
CA PRO A 324 -8.91 9.56 -24.94
C PRO A 324 -7.70 10.48 -24.71
N LYS A 325 -7.28 10.65 -23.45
CA LYS A 325 -5.97 11.23 -23.15
C LYS A 325 -4.92 10.23 -23.63
N THR A 326 -4.04 10.66 -24.54
CA THR A 326 -2.96 9.81 -25.05
C THR A 326 -2.10 9.35 -23.88
N LEU A 327 -2.07 8.04 -23.62
CA LEU A 327 -1.12 7.43 -22.70
C LEU A 327 0.25 7.44 -23.38
N GLU A 328 1.20 8.27 -22.92
CA GLU A 328 2.61 8.02 -23.23
C GLU A 328 3.00 6.72 -22.52
N GLN A 329 3.08 5.63 -23.29
CA GLN A 329 3.65 4.38 -22.82
C GLN A 329 5.14 4.61 -22.51
N PRO A 330 5.66 4.27 -21.31
CA PRO A 330 7.08 4.09 -21.15
C PRO A 330 7.46 2.88 -22.00
N LYS A 331 8.34 3.10 -22.99
CA LYS A 331 8.96 2.00 -23.75
C LYS A 331 9.55 1.00 -22.75
N ALA A 332 9.31 -0.29 -23.00
CA ALA A 332 10.06 -1.37 -22.35
C ALA A 332 11.55 -1.02 -22.42
N ALA A 333 12.25 -1.13 -21.29
CA ALA A 333 13.68 -0.85 -21.24
C ALA A 333 14.42 -1.77 -22.21
N GLU A 334 14.86 -1.23 -23.34
CA GLU A 334 15.83 -1.90 -24.20
C GLU A 334 17.18 -2.00 -23.48
N PRO A 335 17.92 -3.10 -23.68
CA PRO A 335 19.18 -3.36 -22.99
C PRO A 335 20.23 -2.29 -23.34
N GLN A 336 20.77 -1.64 -22.30
CA GLN A 336 21.80 -0.61 -22.44
C GLN A 336 23.07 -1.17 -23.10
N LYS A 337 23.47 -0.54 -24.22
CA LYS A 337 24.79 -0.72 -24.86
C LYS A 337 25.87 0.06 -24.12
N ALA A 338 27.08 -0.48 -24.24
CA ALA A 338 28.27 -0.20 -23.46
C ALA A 338 28.85 1.24 -23.53
N ALA A 339 29.32 1.67 -22.35
CA ALA A 339 30.50 2.49 -22.02
C ALA A 339 31.01 3.57 -23.00
N GLU A 340 31.07 4.82 -22.52
CA GLU A 340 32.09 5.79 -22.92
C GLU A 340 32.61 6.59 -21.71
N LYS A 341 33.93 6.87 -21.72
CA LYS A 341 34.80 7.30 -20.60
C LYS A 341 34.50 8.71 -20.02
N PRO A 342 34.87 8.98 -18.75
CA PRO A 342 34.71 10.28 -18.10
C PRO A 342 35.84 11.27 -18.46
N LYS A 343 35.49 12.58 -18.57
CA LYS A 343 36.43 13.72 -18.59
C LYS A 343 36.50 14.38 -17.21
N GLU A 344 37.71 14.82 -16.86
CA GLU A 344 38.15 15.45 -15.60
C GLU A 344 37.50 16.82 -15.26
N PRO A 345 37.62 17.28 -13.99
CA PRO A 345 36.75 18.28 -13.35
C PRO A 345 37.27 19.73 -13.44
N GLN A 346 36.35 20.70 -13.44
CA GLN A 346 36.65 22.11 -13.22
C GLN A 346 36.14 22.64 -11.87
N LYS A 347 37.12 23.09 -11.08
CA LYS A 347 37.17 24.14 -10.05
C LYS A 347 35.86 24.70 -9.45
N ALA A 348 35.76 24.55 -8.13
CA ALA A 348 34.89 25.29 -7.24
C ALA A 348 35.47 26.67 -6.84
N THR A 349 34.59 27.66 -6.68
CA THR A 349 34.81 28.89 -5.90
C THR A 349 33.85 28.90 -4.71
N ALA A 350 34.41 29.07 -3.51
CA ALA A 350 33.75 29.16 -2.20
C ALA A 350 33.11 30.57 -1.99
N ALA A 351 32.24 30.92 -1.01
CA ALA A 351 31.84 30.42 0.32
C ALA A 351 30.58 31.27 0.77
N PRO A 352 30.15 31.37 2.07
CA PRO A 352 29.84 30.37 3.10
C PRO A 352 28.50 30.62 3.85
N SER A 353 28.01 29.61 4.57
CA SER A 353 27.34 29.63 5.90
C SER A 353 26.47 28.37 5.97
N GLY A 354 26.51 27.51 6.98
CA GLY A 354 27.18 27.47 8.26
C GLY A 354 26.34 26.51 9.08
N GLN A 355 26.74 25.24 9.20
CA GLN A 355 26.14 24.28 10.12
C GLN A 355 27.11 23.11 10.40
N ALA A 356 27.05 22.68 11.67
CA ALA A 356 27.88 21.76 12.44
C ALA A 356 28.79 20.76 11.71
N LYS A 357 30.04 20.68 12.20
CA LYS A 357 31.06 19.69 11.86
C LYS A 357 30.50 18.26 11.96
N GLN A 358 30.50 17.56 10.83
CA GLN A 358 30.42 16.11 10.78
C GLN A 358 31.64 15.52 11.50
N HIS A 359 31.42 14.53 12.36
CA HIS A 359 32.47 13.71 12.93
C HIS A 359 33.19 12.96 11.80
N GLU A 360 34.53 12.98 11.82
CA GLU A 360 35.39 12.29 10.85
C GLU A 360 35.05 10.79 10.75
N PRO A 361 34.98 10.20 9.55
CA PRO A 361 34.95 8.76 9.39
C PRO A 361 36.30 8.17 9.84
N LEU A 362 36.26 7.24 10.79
CA LEU A 362 37.42 6.41 11.14
C LEU A 362 37.94 5.69 9.89
N GLY A 363 39.25 5.78 9.66
CA GLY A 363 39.94 5.09 8.58
C GLY A 363 39.79 3.56 8.67
N ASN A 364 39.84 2.93 7.49
CA ASN A 364 39.94 1.49 7.25
C ASN A 364 40.89 0.77 8.23
N THR A 365 40.38 -0.29 8.91
CA THR A 365 41.00 -1.65 9.10
C THR A 365 40.49 -2.40 10.34
N THR A 366 39.69 -1.78 11.20
CA THR A 366 39.26 -2.44 12.43
C THR A 366 37.83 -2.99 12.33
N VAL A 367 37.71 -4.31 12.09
CA VAL A 367 36.44 -5.03 12.14
C VAL A 367 35.95 -5.04 13.58
N LEU A 368 34.72 -4.56 13.82
CA LEU A 368 34.09 -4.65 15.13
C LEU A 368 33.05 -5.76 15.10
N ASN A 369 33.12 -6.65 16.09
CA ASN A 369 32.21 -7.75 16.30
C ASN A 369 30.98 -7.31 17.12
N LYS A 370 29.83 -7.92 16.85
CA LYS A 370 28.64 -7.76 17.71
C LYS A 370 28.96 -8.31 19.10
N LEU A 371 28.74 -7.50 20.13
CA LEU A 371 28.85 -7.94 21.51
C LEU A 371 27.52 -8.53 21.93
N HIS A 372 27.54 -9.77 22.41
CA HIS A 372 26.38 -10.34 23.10
C HIS A 372 25.97 -9.43 24.27
N ALA A 373 24.68 -9.12 24.32
CA ALA A 373 24.06 -8.19 25.26
C ALA A 373 22.65 -8.70 25.58
N THR A 374 22.17 -8.44 26.79
CA THR A 374 20.82 -8.85 27.22
C THR A 374 20.20 -7.75 28.06
N VAL A 375 18.93 -7.43 27.84
CA VAL A 375 18.19 -6.54 28.76
C VAL A 375 17.92 -7.28 30.06
N THR A 376 18.53 -6.82 31.16
CA THR A 376 18.42 -7.47 32.49
C THR A 376 17.46 -6.75 33.42
N ALA A 377 17.16 -5.48 33.17
CA ALA A 377 16.17 -4.72 33.93
C ALA A 377 15.55 -3.59 33.12
N TYR A 378 14.38 -3.12 33.54
CA TYR A 378 13.73 -1.92 33.02
C TYR A 378 13.01 -1.18 34.14
N HIS A 379 12.77 0.11 33.94
CA HIS A 379 12.02 0.98 34.84
C HIS A 379 11.10 1.89 34.04
N GLY A 380 9.90 2.17 34.56
CA GLY A 380 8.90 3.03 33.91
C GLY A 380 7.98 2.30 32.94
N ASP A 381 7.21 3.08 32.18
CA ASP A 381 6.14 2.60 31.31
C ASP A 381 6.57 2.62 29.84
N PHE A 382 6.41 1.49 29.16
CA PHE A 382 6.68 1.34 27.73
C PHE A 382 5.63 0.46 27.05
N LYS A 383 5.69 0.42 25.72
CA LYS A 383 4.95 -0.53 24.88
C LYS A 383 5.94 -1.35 24.05
N GLY A 384 5.54 -2.55 23.64
CA GLY A 384 6.36 -3.47 22.85
C GLY A 384 7.11 -4.49 23.71
N ASN A 385 7.90 -5.35 23.06
CA ASN A 385 8.71 -6.35 23.74
C ASN A 385 10.14 -5.83 23.98
N PHE A 386 10.58 -5.70 25.23
CA PHE A 386 11.91 -5.18 25.52
C PHE A 386 13.03 -6.21 25.32
N THR A 387 12.73 -7.51 25.28
CA THR A 387 13.76 -8.54 25.13
C THR A 387 14.44 -8.45 23.77
N VAL A 388 13.75 -7.91 22.76
CA VAL A 388 14.26 -7.78 21.38
C VAL A 388 15.28 -6.65 21.21
N LEU A 389 15.46 -5.77 22.20
CA LEU A 389 16.34 -4.59 22.08
C LEU A 389 17.81 -4.95 21.81
N THR A 390 18.25 -6.15 22.20
CA THR A 390 19.66 -6.57 22.14
C THR A 390 19.88 -7.88 21.38
N ASP A 391 18.81 -8.49 20.87
CA ASP A 391 18.83 -9.89 20.42
C ASP A 391 19.22 -10.07 18.95
N GLY A 392 19.73 -9.04 18.27
CA GLY A 392 20.31 -9.24 16.93
C GLY A 392 19.30 -9.45 15.81
N GLU A 393 18.01 -9.55 16.15
CA GLU A 393 16.92 -10.06 15.31
C GLU A 393 15.69 -9.14 15.44
N TYR A 394 15.57 -8.20 14.49
CA TYR A 394 14.32 -7.46 14.32
C TYR A 394 13.25 -8.40 13.77
N THR A 395 12.11 -8.40 14.45
CA THR A 395 11.03 -9.38 14.32
C THR A 395 9.67 -8.68 14.01
N GLY A 396 9.73 -7.52 13.34
CA GLY A 396 8.55 -6.83 12.83
C GLY A 396 7.89 -5.86 13.82
N THR A 397 6.56 -5.69 13.74
CA THR A 397 5.85 -4.53 14.35
C THR A 397 5.73 -4.57 15.87
N ASN A 398 5.98 -5.72 16.50
CA ASN A 398 6.07 -5.87 17.96
C ASN A 398 7.49 -5.74 18.51
N SER A 399 8.48 -5.54 17.64
CA SER A 399 9.91 -5.47 17.97
C SER A 399 10.38 -4.04 18.11
N VAL A 400 9.46 -3.15 18.45
CA VAL A 400 9.73 -1.74 18.69
C VAL A 400 9.36 -1.46 20.14
N VAL A 401 10.34 -1.01 20.92
CA VAL A 401 10.09 -0.50 22.26
C VAL A 401 9.72 0.98 22.14
N SER A 402 8.51 1.33 22.58
CA SER A 402 8.02 2.70 22.58
C SER A 402 7.94 3.27 23.99
N TRP A 403 8.59 4.42 24.20
CA TRP A 403 8.61 5.11 25.49
C TRP A 403 7.24 5.75 25.77
N SER A 404 6.57 5.32 26.84
CA SER A 404 5.29 5.90 27.27
C SER A 404 5.45 6.98 28.35
N SER A 405 6.64 7.06 28.97
CA SER A 405 7.02 8.06 29.97
C SER A 405 8.48 8.48 29.80
N ASP A 406 8.78 9.76 30.06
CA ASP A 406 10.15 10.32 30.05
C ASP A 406 11.06 9.70 31.14
N ALA A 407 10.47 9.05 32.14
CA ALA A 407 11.19 8.36 33.21
C ALA A 407 11.63 6.93 32.84
N THR A 408 11.32 6.46 31.63
CA THR A 408 11.50 5.06 31.24
C THR A 408 12.92 4.77 30.77
N PHE A 409 13.53 3.70 31.28
CA PHE A 409 14.86 3.25 30.84
C PHE A 409 15.06 1.74 30.96
N PHE A 410 16.01 1.23 30.19
CA PHE A 410 16.40 -0.18 30.13
C PHE A 410 17.86 -0.35 30.52
N ILE A 411 18.18 -1.43 31.23
CA ILE A 411 19.54 -1.84 31.58
C ILE A 411 19.92 -3.06 30.76
N ILE A 412 21.00 -2.91 30.01
CA ILE A 412 21.56 -3.93 29.13
C ILE A 412 22.86 -4.43 29.75
N ASP A 413 22.98 -5.73 30.02
CA ASP A 413 24.20 -6.37 30.53
C ASP A 413 24.93 -7.09 29.38
N LEU A 414 26.23 -6.84 29.26
CA LEU A 414 27.13 -7.50 28.32
C LEU A 414 27.65 -8.86 28.84
N GLY A 415 27.29 -9.23 30.08
CA GLY A 415 27.71 -10.42 30.81
C GLY A 415 29.09 -10.29 31.47
N SER A 416 29.97 -9.49 30.87
CA SER A 416 31.30 -9.16 31.38
C SER A 416 31.71 -7.75 30.96
N VAL A 417 32.79 -7.21 31.55
CA VAL A 417 33.36 -5.93 31.11
C VAL A 417 33.97 -6.11 29.73
N LYS A 418 33.42 -5.43 28.72
CA LYS A 418 33.87 -5.45 27.33
C LYS A 418 34.26 -4.06 26.86
N GLN A 419 35.12 -3.99 25.85
CA GLN A 419 35.42 -2.72 25.19
C GLN A 419 34.40 -2.45 24.09
N ILE A 420 33.69 -1.33 24.20
CA ILE A 420 32.72 -0.88 23.20
C ILE A 420 33.41 0.15 22.32
N ASN A 421 33.37 -0.07 21.01
CA ASN A 421 34.01 0.73 19.97
C ASN A 421 33.01 1.30 18.95
N GLY A 422 31.76 0.83 18.96
CA GLY A 422 30.68 1.35 18.11
C GLY A 422 29.32 0.87 18.57
N ILE A 423 28.26 1.44 18.00
CA ILE A 423 26.88 0.98 18.17
C ILE A 423 26.23 0.89 16.78
N THR A 424 25.47 -0.17 16.51
CA THR A 424 24.50 -0.21 15.41
C THR A 424 23.09 -0.05 15.98
N VAL A 425 22.21 0.63 15.25
CA VAL A 425 20.85 0.89 15.70
C VAL A 425 19.87 0.53 14.59
N GLY A 426 18.91 -0.34 14.92
CA GLY A 426 17.72 -0.56 14.11
C GLY A 426 16.74 0.60 14.31
N ALA A 427 16.18 1.10 13.20
CA ALA A 427 15.19 2.18 13.07
C ALA A 427 14.83 2.97 14.37
N VAL A 428 15.18 4.26 14.40
CA VAL A 428 14.71 5.19 15.44
C VAL A 428 13.61 6.08 14.85
N ALA A 429 12.44 6.10 15.49
CA ALA A 429 11.36 6.99 15.09
C ALA A 429 11.22 8.19 16.05
N ASN A 430 10.98 9.36 15.44
CA ASN A 430 10.46 10.59 16.04
C ASN A 430 11.42 11.43 16.90
N ARG A 431 12.26 10.84 17.75
CA ARG A 431 13.09 11.57 18.73
C ARG A 431 14.40 10.87 19.04
N ASP A 432 15.33 11.61 19.64
CA ASP A 432 16.65 11.10 20.00
C ASP A 432 16.60 10.06 21.13
N VAL A 433 17.53 9.12 21.06
CA VAL A 433 17.68 8.01 21.99
C VAL A 433 19.05 8.10 22.62
N TYR A 434 19.13 7.92 23.94
CA TYR A 434 20.35 8.13 24.70
C TYR A 434 20.88 6.82 25.26
N LEU A 435 22.20 6.69 25.22
CA LEU A 435 22.94 5.58 25.79
C LEU A 435 23.95 6.10 26.80
N ASP A 436 23.89 5.57 28.01
CA ASP A 436 24.92 5.69 29.04
C ASP A 436 25.59 4.34 29.26
N TRP A 437 26.79 4.33 29.85
CA TRP A 437 27.56 3.13 30.16
C TRP A 437 28.00 3.09 31.62
N SER A 438 28.22 1.88 32.14
CA SER A 438 28.71 1.65 33.50
C SER A 438 29.52 0.35 33.58
N ILE A 439 30.47 0.29 34.52
CA ILE A 439 31.21 -0.94 34.88
C ILE A 439 30.50 -1.67 36.02
N ASP A 440 29.95 -0.92 36.99
CA ASP A 440 29.42 -1.44 38.25
C ASP A 440 27.88 -1.55 38.28
N GLY A 441 27.20 -0.93 37.30
CA GLY A 441 25.74 -0.93 37.22
C GLY A 441 25.07 0.11 38.13
N THR A 442 25.86 0.92 38.84
CA THR A 442 25.39 1.98 39.75
C THR A 442 25.78 3.38 39.28
N ASN A 443 26.99 3.55 38.75
CA ASN A 443 27.51 4.84 38.29
C ASN A 443 27.52 4.85 36.76
N TYR A 444 26.63 5.64 36.16
CA TYR A 444 26.48 5.76 34.70
C TYR A 444 27.11 7.04 34.18
N ALA A 445 27.87 6.93 33.09
CA ALA A 445 28.41 8.05 32.34
C ALA A 445 27.85 8.04 30.91
N LYS A 446 27.73 9.22 30.29
CA LYS A 446 27.22 9.34 28.92
C LYS A 446 28.11 8.59 27.92
N LEU A 447 27.50 7.78 27.05
CA LEU A 447 28.18 7.11 25.95
C LEU A 447 27.97 7.87 24.64
N THR A 448 26.72 7.95 24.18
CA THR A 448 26.34 8.59 22.92
C THR A 448 24.83 8.85 22.89
N HIS A 449 24.35 9.54 21.86
CA HIS A 449 22.93 9.56 21.53
C HIS A 449 22.74 9.28 20.04
N VAL A 450 21.61 8.66 19.72
CA VAL A 450 21.16 8.34 18.37
C VAL A 450 20.14 9.39 17.98
N LEU A 451 20.34 10.03 16.82
CA LEU A 451 19.43 11.06 16.34
C LEU A 451 18.11 10.42 15.85
N GLY A 452 16.98 11.02 16.20
CA GLY A 452 15.65 10.54 15.78
C GLY A 452 15.38 10.66 14.26
N SER A 453 16.30 11.28 13.52
CA SER A 453 16.29 11.35 12.06
C SER A 453 16.98 10.16 11.39
N TRP A 454 17.66 9.30 12.15
CA TRP A 454 18.39 8.15 11.62
C TRP A 454 17.46 6.93 11.49
N GLY A 455 17.36 6.37 10.27
CA GLY A 455 16.52 5.20 9.99
C GLY A 455 15.08 5.50 9.53
N GLN A 456 14.75 6.73 9.10
CA GLN A 456 13.44 6.99 8.50
C GLN A 456 13.33 6.43 7.06
N SER A 457 12.63 5.30 6.93
CA SER A 457 12.10 4.82 5.65
C SER A 457 10.86 5.63 5.25
N SER A 458 10.76 6.06 4.00
CA SER A 458 9.56 6.73 3.44
C SER A 458 8.39 5.77 3.16
N SER A 459 8.54 4.48 3.49
CA SER A 459 7.53 3.45 3.29
C SER A 459 7.01 2.91 4.63
N VAL A 460 5.69 2.73 4.72
CA VAL A 460 4.95 2.25 5.91
C VAL A 460 5.16 0.74 6.15
N PHE A 461 6.01 0.07 5.35
CA PHE A 461 6.24 -1.37 5.40
C PHE A 461 7.74 -1.68 5.21
N SER A 462 8.56 -1.42 6.23
CA SER A 462 9.98 -1.79 6.21
C SER A 462 10.15 -3.28 6.53
N ILE A 463 10.32 -4.09 5.49
CA ILE A 463 10.92 -5.43 5.56
C ILE A 463 12.43 -5.23 5.44
N GLU A 464 13.20 -5.56 6.48
CA GLU A 464 14.62 -5.20 6.57
C GLU A 464 15.52 -6.08 5.68
N ILE A 465 16.44 -5.42 4.97
CA ILE A 465 17.67 -6.00 4.43
C ILE A 465 18.81 -5.23 5.10
N TYR A 466 19.62 -5.90 5.92
CA TYR A 466 20.72 -5.29 6.67
C TYR A 466 21.85 -4.85 5.73
N THR A 467 22.07 -3.54 5.54
CA THR A 467 23.25 -3.03 4.82
C THR A 467 23.82 -1.77 5.47
N THR A 468 25.14 -1.68 5.53
CA THR A 468 25.89 -0.50 5.99
C THR A 468 26.26 0.44 4.84
N ASP A 469 25.69 0.26 3.65
CA ASP A 469 25.85 1.17 2.51
C ASP A 469 24.99 2.44 2.71
N PRO A 470 25.58 3.64 2.88
CA PRO A 470 24.84 4.88 3.08
C PRO A 470 23.92 5.28 1.91
N SER A 471 24.11 4.67 0.73
CA SER A 471 23.29 4.92 -0.45
C SER A 471 22.05 4.01 -0.55
N SER A 472 21.97 2.98 0.31
CA SER A 472 20.85 2.05 0.34
C SER A 472 19.61 2.65 1.01
N LYS A 473 18.42 2.30 0.49
CA LYS A 473 17.14 2.62 1.12
C LYS A 473 16.89 1.87 2.44
N ASN A 474 17.70 0.85 2.74
CA ASN A 474 17.65 0.01 3.94
C ASN A 474 18.93 0.17 4.79
N TYR A 475 19.50 1.37 4.82
CA TYR A 475 20.75 1.66 5.51
C TYR A 475 20.62 1.59 7.03
N GLU A 476 21.47 0.79 7.67
CA GLU A 476 21.66 0.81 9.12
C GLU A 476 22.85 1.68 9.51
N PRO A 477 22.64 2.73 10.34
CA PRO A 477 23.71 3.62 10.75
C PRO A 477 24.65 2.91 11.72
N ARG A 478 25.94 2.86 11.35
CA ARG A 478 27.01 2.56 12.29
C ARG A 478 27.44 3.84 13.00
N ILE A 479 27.26 3.88 14.31
CA ILE A 479 27.55 5.03 15.16
C ILE A 479 28.92 4.82 15.80
N PRO A 480 29.95 5.61 15.43
CA PRO A 480 31.22 5.55 16.11
C PRO A 480 31.05 6.09 17.54
N VAL A 481 31.62 5.39 18.52
CA VAL A 481 31.69 5.88 19.90
C VAL A 481 33.16 5.97 20.32
N LYS A 482 33.47 6.91 21.22
CA LYS A 482 34.78 6.91 21.88
C LYS A 482 34.92 5.58 22.64
N PRO A 483 36.02 4.83 22.47
CA PRO A 483 36.14 3.52 23.12
C PRO A 483 35.98 3.61 24.64
N VAL A 484 35.10 2.78 25.21
CA VAL A 484 34.87 2.67 26.66
C VAL A 484 34.91 1.22 27.10
N LYS A 485 35.29 0.97 28.36
CA LYS A 485 35.14 -0.35 28.99
C LYS A 485 33.87 -0.34 29.82
N ALA A 486 32.89 -1.15 29.47
CA ALA A 486 31.61 -1.19 30.13
C ALA A 486 31.14 -2.63 30.31
N ARG A 487 30.36 -2.88 31.36
CA ARG A 487 29.56 -4.09 31.49
C ARG A 487 28.09 -3.80 31.22
N TYR A 488 27.61 -2.64 31.66
CA TYR A 488 26.21 -2.25 31.55
C TYR A 488 26.04 -1.06 30.62
N LEU A 489 24.95 -1.05 29.86
CA LEU A 489 24.45 0.10 29.15
C LEU A 489 23.08 0.48 29.68
N LYS A 490 22.79 1.78 29.73
CA LYS A 490 21.47 2.31 30.08
C LYS A 490 20.89 3.03 28.87
N LEU A 491 19.76 2.55 28.40
CA LEU A 491 19.03 3.06 27.25
C LEU A 491 17.81 3.85 27.72
N TYR A 492 17.67 5.10 27.29
CA TYR A 492 16.53 5.95 27.64
C TYR A 492 16.19 6.96 26.55
N SER A 493 14.95 7.42 26.51
CA SER A 493 14.47 8.35 25.49
C SER A 493 13.22 9.10 25.97
N PRO A 494 12.87 10.26 25.40
CA PRO A 494 11.64 10.95 25.75
C PRO A 494 10.38 10.16 25.37
N LYS A 495 9.25 10.56 25.93
CA LYS A 495 7.93 10.00 25.59
C LYS A 495 7.63 10.16 24.09
N GLY A 496 7.14 9.08 23.49
CA GLY A 496 6.77 9.01 22.07
C GLY A 496 7.92 8.59 21.15
N SER A 497 9.10 8.34 21.68
CA SER A 497 10.21 7.72 20.95
C SER A 497 9.97 6.23 20.73
N SER A 498 10.65 5.67 19.73
CA SER A 498 10.56 4.25 19.40
C SER A 498 11.88 3.76 18.80
N VAL A 499 12.33 2.58 19.26
CA VAL A 499 13.59 1.94 18.84
C VAL A 499 13.32 0.48 18.55
N SER A 500 13.86 -0.05 17.46
CA SER A 500 13.78 -1.47 17.17
C SER A 500 14.93 -2.28 17.76
N GLU A 501 16.17 -1.80 17.64
CA GLU A 501 17.35 -2.56 18.09
C GLU A 501 18.53 -1.66 18.47
N ILE A 502 19.32 -2.08 19.47
CA ILE A 502 20.63 -1.52 19.79
C ILE A 502 21.66 -2.66 19.87
N VAL A 503 22.70 -2.59 19.02
CA VAL A 503 23.78 -3.57 18.98
C VAL A 503 25.12 -2.92 19.37
N PRO A 504 25.67 -3.23 20.54
CA PRO A 504 27.01 -2.80 20.90
C PRO A 504 28.07 -3.55 20.08
N LEU A 505 29.09 -2.83 19.62
CA LEU A 505 30.19 -3.36 18.82
C LEU A 505 31.51 -3.22 19.57
N GLY A 506 32.36 -4.25 19.52
CA GLY A 506 33.69 -4.26 20.15
C GLY A 506 34.72 -4.97 19.27
N LEU A 507 35.99 -4.93 19.68
CA LEU A 507 37.08 -5.64 19.00
C LEU A 507 37.00 -7.15 19.23
#